data_AF-A0A972LMK5-F1
#
_entry.id   AF-A0A972LMK5-F1
#
_cell.length_a   1.000
_cell.length_b   1.000
_cell.length_c   1.000
_cell.angle_alpha   90.00
_cell.angle_beta   90.00
_cell.angle_gamma   90.00
#
_symmetry.space_group_name_H-M   'P 1'
#
loop_
_entity.id
_entity.type
_entity.pdbx_description
1 polymer ?
#
loop_
_entity_poly.entity_id
_entity_poly.type
_entity_poly.pdbx_seq_one_letter_code
_entity_poly.pdbx_strand_id
1 'polypeptide(L)'
;SASASLTQLSGVDISSLAGANSAITILDGALSQVSSIRADLGAIQNRFASTVSNLSTTVENLSAARSRILDTDFAAETAALTRGQILQQAGIAILAQANSLPNNVLALLQ
;
A
#
# COMPACT_ATOMS: atom_id res chain seq x y z
N SER A 1 36.84 -4.73 -17.40
CA SER A 1 36.75 -5.58 -16.20
C SER A 1 37.99 -6.46 -16.13
N ALA A 2 39.13 -5.86 -15.80
CA ALA A 2 40.32 -6.62 -15.49
C ALA A 2 40.18 -7.07 -14.05
N SER A 3 39.78 -8.32 -13.83
CA SER A 3 40.11 -9.04 -12.61
C SER A 3 41.63 -9.11 -12.56
N ALA A 4 42.26 -8.05 -12.03
CA ALA A 4 43.64 -8.10 -11.58
C ALA A 4 43.70 -9.32 -10.66
N SER A 5 44.47 -10.32 -11.07
CA SER A 5 44.65 -11.53 -10.30
C SER A 5 45.03 -11.09 -8.89
N LEU A 6 44.11 -11.26 -7.94
CA LEU A 6 44.37 -11.03 -6.55
C LEU A 6 45.35 -12.13 -6.18
N THR A 7 46.65 -11.89 -6.38
CA THR A 7 47.69 -12.73 -5.78
C THR A 7 47.29 -12.88 -4.34
N GLN A 8 46.89 -14.10 -3.96
CA GLN A 8 46.23 -14.34 -2.69
C GLN A 8 47.08 -13.67 -1.61
N LEU A 9 46.44 -12.89 -0.74
CA LEU A 9 47.13 -12.21 0.36
C LEU A 9 47.99 -13.19 1.18
N SER A 10 47.62 -14.48 1.17
CA SER A 10 48.36 -15.59 1.77
C SER A 10 49.75 -15.87 1.18
N GLY A 11 50.06 -15.37 -0.02
CA GLY A 11 51.36 -15.56 -0.70
C GLY A 11 52.28 -14.33 -0.64
N VAL A 12 51.86 -13.27 0.05
CA VAL A 12 52.62 -12.02 0.11
C VAL A 12 53.58 -12.04 1.30
N ASP A 13 54.88 -12.02 1.02
CA ASP A 13 55.93 -11.91 2.03
C ASP A 13 56.31 -10.44 2.27
N ILE A 14 56.22 -9.97 3.52
CA ILE A 14 56.53 -8.59 3.93
C ILE A 14 57.97 -8.43 4.43
N SER A 15 58.78 -9.50 4.44
CA SER A 15 60.16 -9.50 4.93
C SER A 15 61.12 -8.64 4.09
N SER A 16 60.73 -8.28 2.86
CA SER A 16 61.49 -7.43 1.96
C SER A 16 60.75 -6.13 1.62
N LEU A 17 61.49 -5.06 1.31
CA LEU A 17 60.92 -3.78 0.88
C LEU A 17 60.00 -3.93 -0.35
N ALA A 18 60.40 -4.77 -1.31
CA ALA A 18 59.62 -5.02 -2.52
C ALA A 18 58.31 -5.76 -2.20
N GLY A 19 58.38 -6.78 -1.33
CA GLY A 19 57.21 -7.54 -0.88
C GLY A 19 56.21 -6.69 -0.09
N ALA A 20 56.70 -5.80 0.79
CA ALA A 20 55.86 -4.85 1.52
C ALA A 20 55.12 -3.87 0.60
N ASN A 21 55.78 -3.33 -0.44
CA ASN A 21 55.13 -2.45 -1.43
C ASN A 21 54.07 -3.20 -2.26
N SER A 22 54.35 -4.45 -2.63
CA SER A 22 53.37 -5.31 -3.29
C SER A 22 52.16 -5.60 -2.40
N ALA A 23 52.38 -5.82 -1.10
CA ALA A 23 51.32 -6.04 -0.12
C ALA A 23 50.36 -4.85 -0.04
N ILE A 24 50.90 -3.64 0.04
CA ILE A 24 50.12 -2.40 0.09
C ILE A 24 49.23 -2.28 -1.15
N THR A 25 49.80 -2.53 -2.33
CA THR A 25 49.05 -2.44 -3.61
C THR A 25 47.88 -3.44 -3.66
N ILE A 26 48.10 -4.67 -3.19
CA ILE A 26 47.07 -5.71 -3.15
C ILE A 26 45.97 -5.34 -2.14
N LEU A 27 46.35 -4.85 -0.96
CA LEU A 27 45.41 -4.41 0.07
C LEU A 27 44.57 -3.23 -0.40
N ASP A 28 45.16 -2.24 -1.07
CA ASP A 28 44.44 -1.10 -1.63
C ASP A 28 43.40 -1.55 -2.67
N GLY A 29 43.77 -2.50 -3.55
CA GLY A 29 42.84 -3.11 -4.50
C GLY A 29 41.68 -3.83 -3.81
N ALA A 30 41.98 -4.61 -2.77
CA ALA A 30 40.96 -5.32 -1.98
C ALA A 30 40.03 -4.36 -1.23
N LEU A 31 40.57 -3.30 -0.62
CA LEU A 31 39.81 -2.24 0.05
C LEU A 31 38.91 -1.49 -0.93
N SER A 32 39.40 -1.19 -2.13
CA SER A 32 38.62 -0.59 -3.21
C SER A 32 37.45 -1.48 -3.62
N GLN A 33 37.68 -2.79 -3.78
CA GLN A 33 36.65 -3.76 -4.12
C GLN A 33 35.56 -3.86 -3.02
N VAL A 34 35.97 -3.94 -1.75
CA VAL A 34 35.04 -3.95 -0.61
C VAL A 34 34.22 -2.65 -0.56
N SER A 35 34.88 -1.52 -0.78
CA SER A 35 34.22 -0.20 -0.79
C SER A 35 33.20 -0.10 -1.92
N SER A 36 33.52 -0.60 -3.12
CA SER A 36 32.58 -0.68 -4.25
C SER A 36 31.36 -1.52 -3.90
N ILE A 37 31.56 -2.72 -3.34
CA ILE A 37 30.46 -3.59 -2.92
C ILE A 37 29.59 -2.88 -1.88
N ARG A 38 30.18 -2.23 -0.87
CA ARG A 38 29.42 -1.48 0.14
C ARG A 38 28.63 -0.32 -0.46
N ALA A 39 29.18 0.38 -1.47
CA ALA A 39 28.49 1.43 -2.18
C ALA A 39 27.26 0.88 -2.93
N ASP A 40 27.41 -0.25 -3.62
CA ASP A 40 26.30 -0.91 -4.33
C ASP A 40 25.20 -1.36 -3.37
N LEU A 41 25.57 -1.96 -2.23
CA LEU A 41 24.60 -2.30 -1.18
C LEU A 41 23.89 -1.05 -0.63
N GLY A 42 24.60 0.05 -0.43
CA GLY A 42 24.01 1.32 0.01
C GLY A 42 23.01 1.87 -1.00
N ALA A 43 23.33 1.81 -2.31
CA ALA A 43 22.42 2.20 -3.37
C ALA A 43 21.15 1.33 -3.40
N ILE A 44 21.29 0.01 -3.21
CA ILE A 44 20.16 -0.92 -3.12
C ILE A 44 19.28 -0.61 -1.89
N GLN A 45 19.90 -0.34 -0.73
CA GLN A 45 19.15 0.05 0.47
C GLN A 45 18.36 1.34 0.27
N ASN A 46 18.93 2.36 -0.37
CA ASN A 46 18.22 3.60 -0.70
C ASN A 46 17.04 3.35 -1.64
N ARG A 47 17.22 2.47 -2.64
CA ARG A 47 16.13 2.06 -3.53
C ARG A 47 15.02 1.35 -2.77
N PHE A 48 15.35 0.40 -1.87
CA PHE A 48 14.35 -0.28 -1.06
C PHE A 48 13.59 0.69 -0.15
N ALA A 49 14.28 1.62 0.53
CA ALA A 49 13.61 2.63 1.35
C ALA A 49 12.64 3.50 0.53
N SER A 50 13.05 3.91 -0.67
CA SER A 50 12.20 4.69 -1.58
C SER A 50 10.99 3.89 -2.07
N THR A 51 11.18 2.62 -2.45
CA THR A 51 10.10 1.73 -2.88
C THR A 51 9.11 1.46 -1.75
N VAL A 52 9.58 1.23 -0.53
CA VAL A 52 8.72 1.02 0.65
C VAL A 52 7.89 2.26 0.95
N SER A 53 8.49 3.45 0.92
CA SER A 53 7.78 4.71 1.14
C SER A 53 6.68 4.94 0.09
N ASN A 54 7.00 4.72 -1.18
CA ASN A 54 6.03 4.81 -2.27
C ASN A 54 4.90 3.77 -2.15
N LEU A 55 5.23 2.54 -1.76
CA LEU A 55 4.25 1.48 -1.54
C LEU A 55 3.32 1.83 -0.37
N SER A 56 3.85 2.34 0.73
CA SER A 56 3.05 2.78 1.89
C SER A 56 2.03 3.84 1.48
N THR A 57 2.46 4.84 0.70
CA THR A 57 1.58 5.89 0.16
C THR A 57 0.49 5.30 -0.75
N THR A 58 0.84 4.33 -1.58
CA THR A 58 -0.11 3.64 -2.46
C THR A 58 -1.15 2.85 -1.66
N VAL A 59 -0.72 2.15 -0.61
CA VAL A 59 -1.60 1.38 0.29
C VAL A 59 -2.57 2.31 1.01
N GLU A 60 -2.10 3.45 1.52
CA GLU A 60 -2.96 4.43 2.19
C GLU A 60 -4.03 5.00 1.25
N ASN A 61 -3.62 5.39 0.03
CA ASN A 61 -4.56 5.87 -1.00
C ASN A 61 -5.58 4.79 -1.40
N LEU A 62 -5.15 3.54 -1.57
CA LEU A 62 -6.05 2.43 -1.92
C LEU A 62 -7.02 2.12 -0.78
N SER A 63 -6.55 2.14 0.46
CA SER A 63 -7.39 1.93 1.65
C SER A 63 -8.45 3.03 1.76
N ALA A 64 -8.06 4.31 1.58
CA ALA A 64 -8.98 5.43 1.60
C ALA A 64 -10.02 5.37 0.46
N ALA A 65 -9.60 4.96 -0.75
CA ALA A 65 -10.52 4.76 -1.88
C ALA A 65 -11.50 3.63 -1.60
N ARG A 66 -11.02 2.49 -1.07
CA ARG A 66 -11.87 1.36 -0.69
C ARG A 66 -12.86 1.73 0.41
N SER A 67 -12.44 2.47 1.44
CA SER A 67 -13.35 2.97 2.50
C SER A 67 -14.47 3.81 1.90
N ARG A 68 -14.14 4.76 1.01
CA ARG A 68 -15.17 5.59 0.36
C ARG A 68 -16.16 4.78 -0.45
N ILE A 69 -15.72 3.77 -1.20
CA ILE A 69 -16.62 2.89 -1.96
C ILE A 69 -17.56 2.16 -0.99
N LEU A 70 -17.00 1.50 0.03
CA LEU A 70 -17.79 0.75 1.02
C LEU A 70 -18.78 1.64 1.79
N ASP A 71 -18.35 2.82 2.23
CA ASP A 71 -19.20 3.76 2.96
C ASP A 71 -20.32 4.32 2.07
N THR A 72 -20.02 4.57 0.78
CA THR A 72 -21.02 5.06 -0.19
C THR A 72 -22.05 3.98 -0.50
N ASP A 73 -21.62 2.73 -0.69
CA ASP A 73 -22.51 1.60 -0.92
C ASP A 73 -23.41 1.35 0.29
N PHE A 74 -22.86 1.42 1.51
CA PHE A 74 -23.63 1.28 2.74
C PHE A 74 -24.66 2.41 2.90
N ALA A 75 -24.29 3.66 2.60
CA ALA A 75 -25.21 4.79 2.62
C ALA A 75 -26.34 4.63 1.60
N ALA A 76 -26.04 4.15 0.38
CA ALA A 76 -27.03 3.91 -0.66
C ALA A 76 -28.02 2.80 -0.28
N GLU A 77 -27.53 1.66 0.22
CA GLU A 77 -28.36 0.54 0.68
C GLU A 77 -29.23 0.96 1.88
N THR A 78 -28.66 1.67 2.85
CA THR A 78 -29.41 2.18 4.02
C THR A 78 -30.50 3.17 3.59
N ALA A 79 -30.22 4.05 2.63
CA ALA A 79 -31.21 4.96 2.08
C ALA A 79 -32.32 4.22 1.32
N ALA A 80 -31.99 3.17 0.57
CA ALA A 80 -32.96 2.33 -0.12
C ALA A 80 -33.85 1.57 0.87
N LEU A 81 -33.27 0.96 1.90
CA LEU A 81 -33.98 0.30 2.99
C LEU A 81 -34.94 1.27 3.70
N THR A 82 -34.44 2.46 4.08
CA THR A 82 -35.24 3.49 4.74
C THR A 82 -36.38 3.96 3.86
N ARG A 83 -36.13 4.19 2.56
CA ARG A 83 -37.17 4.54 1.59
C ARG A 83 -38.23 3.44 1.49
N GLY A 84 -37.82 2.17 1.46
CA GLY A 84 -38.72 1.03 1.45
C GLY A 84 -39.60 0.96 2.69
N GLN A 85 -39.01 1.16 3.88
CA GLN A 85 -39.75 1.20 5.15
C GLN A 85 -40.76 2.36 5.19
N ILE A 86 -40.35 3.56 4.75
CA ILE A 86 -41.25 4.72 4.67
C ILE A 86 -42.41 4.44 3.70
N LEU A 87 -42.14 3.86 2.53
CA LEU A 87 -43.17 3.51 1.56
C LEU A 87 -44.13 2.45 2.11
N GLN A 88 -43.64 1.47 2.87
CA GLN A 88 -44.50 0.47 3.53
C GLN A 88 -45.39 1.12 4.59
N GLN A 89 -44.85 1.97 5.46
CA GLN A 89 -45.64 2.68 6.46
C GLN A 89 -46.66 3.63 5.82
N ALA A 90 -46.26 4.37 4.78
CA ALA A 90 -47.14 5.22 4.01
C ALA A 90 -48.24 4.41 3.31
N GLY A 91 -47.91 3.24 2.73
CA GLY A 91 -48.87 2.34 2.10
C GLY A 91 -49.93 1.84 3.08
N ILE A 92 -49.54 1.48 4.30
CA ILE A 92 -50.47 1.08 5.38
C ILE A 92 -51.36 2.25 5.79
N ALA A 93 -50.79 3.45 5.98
CA ALA A 93 -51.56 4.64 6.33
C ALA A 93 -52.54 5.07 5.21
N ILE A 94 -52.11 5.01 3.95
CA ILE A 94 -52.95 5.28 2.78
C ILE A 94 -54.06 4.24 2.65
N LEU A 95 -53.77 2.95 2.86
CA LEU A 95 -54.79 1.89 2.87
C LEU A 95 -55.82 2.08 3.99
N ALA A 96 -55.40 2.52 5.17
CA ALA A 96 -56.29 2.84 6.28
C ALA A 96 -57.16 4.08 5.97
N GLN A 97 -56.59 5.10 5.33
CA GLN A 97 -57.32 6.29 4.88
C GLN A 97 -58.30 5.96 3.74
N ALA A 98 -57.91 5.12 2.79
CA ALA A 98 -58.75 4.69 1.68
C ALA A 98 -59.91 3.79 2.15
N ASN A 99 -59.69 2.95 3.16
CA ASN A 99 -60.75 2.13 3.77
C ASN A 99 -61.76 2.93 4.60
N SER A 100 -61.37 4.07 5.16
CA SER A 100 -62.28 4.92 5.96
C SER A 100 -63.11 5.89 5.11
N LEU A 101 -62.65 6.22 3.89
CA LEU A 101 -63.38 7.05 2.93
C LEU A 101 -64.79 6.53 2.53
N PRO A 102 -64.99 5.24 2.18
CA PRO A 102 -66.31 4.74 1.76
C PRO A 102 -67.36 4.78 2.87
N ASN A 103 -66.96 4.66 4.15
CA ASN A 103 -67.91 4.78 5.28
C ASN A 103 -68.47 6.20 5.42
N ASN A 104 -67.67 7.23 5.10
CA ASN A 104 -68.15 8.62 5.09
C ASN A 104 -69.11 8.88 3.92
N VAL A 105 -68.93 8.20 2.78
CA VAL A 105 -69.86 8.32 1.64
C VAL A 105 -71.18 7.60 1.92
N LEU A 106 -71.16 6.45 2.61
CA LEU A 106 -72.38 5.75 3.02
C LEU A 106 -73.22 6.54 4.05
N ALA A 107 -72.57 7.39 4.86
CA ALA A 107 -73.24 8.31 5.77
C ALA A 107 -73.90 9.52 5.05
N LEU A 108 -73.50 9.82 3.81
CA LEU A 108 -74.09 10.87 2.97
C LEU A 108 -75.23 10.36 2.07
N LEU A 109 -75.46 9.05 2.03
CA LEU A 109 -76.52 8.40 1.24
C LEU A 109 -77.67 7.83 2.11
N GLN A 110 -77.61 8.01 3.43
CA GLN A 110 -78.70 7.76 4.39
C GLN A 110 -79.28 9.09 4.88
#